data_AF-A0A7W1UI12-F1
#
_entry.id   AF-A0A7W1UI12-F1
#
_cell.length_a   1.000
_cell.length_b   1.000
_cell.length_c   1.000
_cell.angle_alpha   90.00
_cell.angle_beta   90.00
_cell.angle_gamma   90.00
#
_symmetry.space_group_name_H-M   'P 1'
#
loop_
_entity.id
_entity.type
_entity.pdbx_description
1 polymer ?
#
loop_
_entity_poly.entity_id
_entity_poly.type
_entity_poly.pdbx_seq_one_letter_code
_entity_poly.pdbx_strand_id
1 'polypeptide(L)'
;MPRSGDERFAIVAKSRWKTDIPRSHYPLLVTFTDTADPTTVREVDPDNLGTTFGSGVSLKRITLEITDEPVTEGKIESVLGWLDDPNVLKNPGWRNLPSLFQTTIYGLRKPLKPAKED
;
A
#
# COMPACT_ATOMS: atom_id res chain seq x y z
N MET A 1 -26.32 -8.70 -17.61
CA MET A 1 -24.89 -8.35 -17.76
C MET A 1 -24.66 -7.03 -17.03
N PRO A 2 -23.65 -6.91 -16.15
CA PRO A 2 -23.39 -5.67 -15.41
C PRO A 2 -22.89 -4.59 -16.37
N ARG A 3 -23.42 -3.36 -16.24
CA ARG A 3 -23.37 -2.31 -17.27
C ARG A 3 -22.34 -1.20 -17.02
N SER A 4 -21.55 -1.23 -15.95
CA SER A 4 -20.44 -0.28 -15.76
C SER A 4 -19.26 -0.86 -14.97
N GLY A 5 -18.13 -0.14 -14.96
CA GLY A 5 -16.93 -0.50 -14.18
C GLY A 5 -17.17 -0.48 -12.66
N ASP A 6 -18.08 0.37 -12.19
CA ASP A 6 -18.36 0.59 -10.78
C ASP A 6 -19.11 -0.60 -10.14
N GLU A 7 -20.04 -1.20 -10.88
CA GLU A 7 -20.71 -2.45 -10.46
C GLU A 7 -19.72 -3.62 -10.32
N ARG A 8 -18.66 -3.66 -11.16
CA ARG A 8 -17.63 -4.70 -11.08
C ARG A 8 -16.80 -4.57 -9.80
N PHE A 9 -16.44 -3.34 -9.41
CA PHE A 9 -15.73 -3.08 -8.16
C PHE A 9 -16.60 -3.32 -6.93
N ALA A 10 -17.90 -2.99 -6.97
CA ALA A 10 -18.83 -3.30 -5.87
C ALA A 10 -19.03 -4.81 -5.67
N ILE A 11 -19.06 -5.59 -6.76
CA ILE A 11 -19.12 -7.07 -6.69
C ILE A 11 -17.83 -7.66 -6.11
N VAL A 12 -16.67 -7.08 -6.45
CA VAL A 12 -15.36 -7.50 -5.93
C VAL A 12 -15.14 -6.99 -4.49
N ALA A 13 -15.64 -5.81 -4.13
CA ALA A 13 -15.57 -5.29 -2.76
C ALA A 13 -16.43 -6.13 -1.80
N LYS A 14 -17.65 -6.51 -2.23
CA LYS A 14 -18.50 -7.46 -1.48
C LYS A 14 -17.95 -8.87 -1.44
N SER A 15 -17.03 -9.21 -2.36
CA SER A 15 -16.29 -10.45 -2.22
C SER A 15 -15.27 -10.26 -1.11
N ARG A 16 -15.50 -10.88 0.05
CA ARG A 16 -14.53 -10.99 1.17
C ARG A 16 -13.39 -11.93 0.78
N TRP A 17 -12.83 -11.69 -0.40
CA TRP A 17 -11.95 -12.62 -1.08
C TRP A 17 -10.65 -12.63 -0.32
N LYS A 18 -10.37 -13.80 0.25
CA LYS A 18 -9.17 -14.07 1.02
C LYS A 18 -8.35 -15.05 0.21
N THR A 19 -7.14 -14.64 -0.17
CA THR A 19 -6.26 -15.48 -0.96
C THR A 19 -4.84 -15.43 -0.42
N ASP A 20 -4.19 -16.59 -0.36
CA ASP A 20 -2.78 -16.66 -0.06
C ASP A 20 -2.00 -16.19 -1.30
N ILE A 21 -1.10 -15.23 -1.10
CA ILE A 21 -0.32 -14.65 -2.19
C ILE A 21 0.71 -15.69 -2.65
N PRO A 22 0.84 -15.99 -3.94
CA PRO A 22 1.93 -16.83 -4.43
C PRO A 22 3.28 -16.16 -4.16
N ARG A 23 4.32 -16.96 -3.89
CA ARG A 23 5.67 -16.44 -3.55
C ARG A 23 6.20 -15.41 -4.55
N SER A 24 5.93 -15.58 -5.84
CA SER A 24 6.34 -14.65 -6.91
C SER A 24 5.67 -13.28 -6.87
N HIS A 25 4.63 -13.11 -6.05
CA HIS A 25 3.87 -11.88 -5.86
C HIS A 25 3.98 -11.33 -4.44
N TYR A 26 4.89 -11.87 -3.62
CA TYR A 26 5.14 -11.29 -2.31
C TYR A 26 5.58 -9.82 -2.47
N PRO A 27 5.01 -8.91 -1.66
CA PRO A 27 5.46 -7.52 -1.67
C PRO A 27 6.89 -7.43 -1.16
N LEU A 28 7.55 -6.31 -1.45
CA LEU A 28 8.80 -5.94 -0.79
C LEU A 28 8.55 -5.86 0.71
N LEU A 29 9.27 -6.68 1.49
CA LEU A 29 9.23 -6.62 2.94
C LEU A 29 10.36 -5.73 3.42
N VAL A 30 10.01 -4.83 4.35
CA VAL A 30 10.97 -3.95 5.01
C VAL A 30 10.77 -4.00 6.52
N THR A 31 11.83 -3.71 7.26
CA THR A 31 11.78 -3.46 8.70
C THR A 31 12.57 -2.20 9.03
N PHE A 32 12.23 -1.58 10.15
CA PHE A 32 13.03 -0.50 10.73
C PHE A 32 13.93 -1.10 11.81
N THR A 33 15.19 -0.71 11.87
CA THR A 33 16.07 -1.14 12.98
C THR A 33 15.70 -0.43 14.27
N ASP A 34 15.22 0.80 14.13
CA ASP A 34 14.60 1.62 15.16
C ASP A 34 13.24 2.11 14.64
N THR A 35 12.16 1.68 15.29
CA THR A 35 10.80 2.09 14.91
C THR A 35 10.53 3.59 15.12
N ALA A 36 11.37 4.28 15.90
CA ALA A 36 11.30 5.73 16.08
C ALA A 36 12.07 6.52 15.00
N ASP A 37 12.92 5.86 14.20
CA ASP A 37 13.70 6.48 13.14
C ASP A 37 13.38 5.85 11.77
N PRO A 38 12.59 6.53 10.92
CA PRO A 38 12.19 6.00 9.62
C PRO A 38 13.36 5.85 8.63
N THR A 39 14.51 6.47 8.90
CA THR A 39 15.71 6.35 8.05
C THR A 39 16.40 5.00 8.20
N THR A 40 16.06 4.25 9.26
CA THR A 40 16.61 2.92 9.54
C THR A 40 15.90 1.79 8.78
N VAL A 41 15.08 2.14 7.80
CA VAL A 41 14.41 1.17 6.93
C VAL A 41 15.45 0.30 6.22
N ARG A 42 15.22 -1.01 6.23
CA ARG A 42 16.01 -2.00 5.49
C ARG A 42 15.12 -3.07 4.90
N GLU A 43 15.53 -3.59 3.75
CA GLU A 43 14.89 -4.73 3.10
C GLU A 43 15.08 -6.00 3.93
N VAL A 44 14.08 -6.87 3.86
CA VAL A 44 14.03 -8.15 4.55
C VAL A 44 13.81 -9.25 3.52
N ASP A 45 14.70 -10.24 3.51
CA ASP A 45 14.54 -11.43 2.69
C ASP A 45 13.40 -12.30 3.25
N PRO A 46 12.29 -12.49 2.51
CA PRO A 46 11.18 -13.27 3.00
C PRO A 46 11.46 -14.78 3.03
N ASP A 47 12.56 -15.26 2.45
CA ASP A 47 13.04 -16.66 2.55
C ASP A 47 14.04 -16.84 3.71
N ASN A 48 14.51 -15.74 4.31
CA ASN A 48 15.56 -15.77 5.32
C ASN A 48 15.33 -14.78 6.47
N LEU A 49 14.09 -14.75 6.99
CA LEU A 49 13.73 -13.91 8.14
C LEU A 49 14.61 -14.15 9.37
N GLY A 50 15.14 -15.37 9.54
CA GLY A 50 15.97 -15.72 10.69
C GLY A 50 17.24 -14.88 10.84
N THR A 51 17.79 -14.35 9.73
CA THR A 51 18.93 -13.42 9.77
C THR A 51 18.59 -12.07 10.39
N THR A 52 17.34 -11.63 10.24
CA THR A 52 16.88 -10.31 10.69
C THR A 52 16.20 -10.38 12.05
N PHE A 53 15.42 -11.43 12.30
CA PHE A 53 14.54 -11.54 13.48
C PHE A 53 14.95 -12.63 14.47
N GLY A 54 16.06 -13.34 14.20
CA GLY A 54 16.60 -14.38 15.07
C GLY A 54 16.30 -15.80 14.60
N SER A 55 17.11 -16.75 15.08
CA SER A 55 17.03 -18.15 14.67
C SER A 55 15.63 -18.75 14.92
N GLY A 56 15.13 -19.50 13.95
CA GLY A 56 13.81 -20.14 14.00
C GLY A 56 12.65 -19.29 13.46
N VAL A 57 12.88 -18.01 13.12
CA VAL A 57 11.85 -17.16 12.50
C VAL A 57 11.74 -17.44 10.99
N SER A 58 10.52 -17.70 10.53
CA SER A 58 10.20 -17.95 9.11
C SER A 58 8.83 -17.40 8.74
N LEU A 59 8.68 -17.01 7.48
CA LEU A 59 7.42 -16.49 6.95
C LEU A 59 6.55 -17.66 6.50
N LYS A 60 5.42 -17.90 7.18
CA LYS A 60 4.54 -19.01 6.81
C LYS A 60 3.74 -18.76 5.54
N ARG A 61 3.14 -17.56 5.42
CA ARG A 61 2.33 -17.11 4.27
C ARG A 61 2.01 -15.63 4.41
N ILE A 62 1.68 -15.00 3.28
CA ILE A 62 1.03 -13.69 3.22
C ILE A 62 -0.36 -13.89 2.64
N THR A 63 -1.37 -13.31 3.28
CA THR A 63 -2.75 -13.41 2.83
C THR A 63 -3.27 -12.02 2.47
N LEU A 64 -3.85 -11.88 1.27
CA LEU A 64 -4.57 -10.70 0.83
C LEU A 64 -6.05 -10.87 1.17
N GLU A 65 -6.66 -9.84 1.74
CA GLU A 65 -8.08 -9.81 2.08
C GLU A 65 -8.68 -8.47 1.66
N ILE A 66 -9.83 -8.52 0.97
CA ILE A 66 -10.63 -7.35 0.67
C ILE A 66 -11.54 -7.06 1.86
N THR A 67 -11.49 -5.83 2.39
CA THR A 67 -12.23 -5.40 3.58
C THR A 67 -13.13 -4.19 3.29
N ASP A 68 -14.25 -4.13 4.00
CA ASP A 68 -15.19 -2.99 4.01
C ASP A 68 -14.83 -1.96 5.10
N GLU A 69 -13.74 -2.19 5.84
CA GLU A 69 -13.25 -1.22 6.83
C GLU A 69 -12.96 0.13 6.15
N PRO A 70 -13.41 1.24 6.76
CA PRO A 70 -13.18 2.55 6.19
C PRO A 70 -11.67 2.81 6.10
N VAL A 71 -11.24 3.43 5.01
CA VAL A 71 -9.85 3.84 4.86
C VAL A 71 -9.50 4.80 6.00
N THR A 72 -8.31 4.63 6.58
CA THR A 72 -7.81 5.58 7.58
C THR A 72 -7.42 6.87 6.89
N GLU A 73 -8.12 7.96 7.20
CA GLU A 73 -7.89 9.30 6.64
C GLU A 73 -7.18 10.21 7.65
N GLY A 74 -6.47 11.23 7.16
CA GLY A 74 -6.00 12.39 7.94
C GLY A 74 -4.73 12.20 8.77
N LYS A 75 -4.27 10.96 9.01
CA LYS A 75 -3.03 10.69 9.76
C LYS A 75 -1.78 10.87 8.90
N ILE A 76 -1.82 10.41 7.66
CA ILE A 76 -0.63 10.37 6.78
C ILE A 76 -0.20 11.80 6.42
N GLU A 77 -1.15 12.70 6.20
CA GLU A 77 -0.94 14.10 5.87
C GLU A 77 -0.20 14.85 7.00
N SER A 78 -0.55 14.53 8.26
CA SER A 78 0.14 15.12 9.42
C SER A 78 1.59 14.63 9.60
N VAL A 79 1.88 13.40 9.18
CA VAL A 79 3.22 12.79 9.28
C VAL A 79 4.07 13.17 8.08
N LEU A 80 3.49 13.14 6.88
CA LEU A 80 4.09 13.48 5.60
C LEU A 80 3.65 14.89 5.19
N GLY A 81 4.09 15.92 5.92
CA GLY A 81 3.66 17.31 5.67
C GLY A 81 3.92 17.83 4.25
N TRP A 82 4.85 17.21 3.51
CA TRP A 82 5.09 17.51 2.09
C TRP A 82 3.96 17.02 1.16
N LEU A 83 3.15 16.06 1.58
CA LEU A 83 2.12 15.41 0.77
C LEU A 83 0.98 16.38 0.39
N ASP A 84 0.71 17.35 1.27
CA ASP A 84 -0.26 18.43 1.05
C ASP A 84 0.38 19.76 0.64
N ASP A 85 1.71 19.86 0.61
CA ASP A 85 2.40 21.09 0.25
C ASP A 85 2.18 21.43 -1.24
N PRO A 86 1.46 22.54 -1.55
CA PRO A 86 1.21 22.95 -2.93
C PRO A 86 2.48 23.23 -3.73
N ASN A 87 3.58 23.60 -3.07
CA ASN A 87 4.85 23.87 -3.73
C ASN A 87 5.55 22.58 -4.15
N VAL A 88 5.46 21.54 -3.32
CA VAL A 88 5.93 20.20 -3.66
C VAL A 88 5.14 19.68 -4.86
N LEU A 89 3.81 19.76 -4.82
CA LEU A 89 2.93 19.24 -5.88
C LEU A 89 3.06 19.98 -7.23
N LYS A 90 3.46 21.25 -7.21
CA LYS A 90 3.71 22.06 -8.41
C LYS A 90 5.11 21.84 -9.00
N ASN A 91 6.00 21.12 -8.30
CA ASN A 91 7.36 20.91 -8.77
C ASN A 91 7.34 20.14 -10.11
N PRO A 92 7.96 20.68 -11.19
CA PRO A 92 7.96 20.06 -12.51
C PRO A 92 8.51 18.62 -12.53
N GLY A 93 9.42 18.29 -11.60
CA GLY A 93 10.00 16.96 -11.45
C GLY A 93 8.96 15.86 -11.20
N TRP A 94 7.79 16.20 -10.63
CA TRP A 94 6.71 15.25 -10.42
C TRP A 94 6.19 14.62 -11.71
N ARG A 95 6.14 15.40 -12.80
CA ARG A 95 5.69 14.90 -14.11
C ARG A 95 6.67 13.91 -14.73
N ASN A 96 7.92 13.91 -14.25
CA ASN A 96 8.98 13.03 -14.74
C ASN A 96 9.10 11.74 -13.93
N LEU A 97 8.34 11.60 -12.83
CA LEU A 97 8.30 10.33 -12.09
C LEU A 97 7.67 9.24 -12.98
N PRO A 98 8.13 7.98 -12.90
CA PRO A 98 7.42 6.88 -13.54
C PRO A 98 5.97 6.81 -13.06
N SER A 99 5.06 6.39 -13.95
CA SER A 99 3.61 6.41 -13.69
C SER A 99 3.21 5.66 -12.42
N LEU A 100 3.87 4.54 -12.11
CA LEU A 100 3.66 3.80 -10.87
C LEU A 100 3.83 4.69 -9.64
N PHE A 101 4.93 5.45 -9.54
CA PHE A 101 5.19 6.33 -8.40
C PHE A 101 4.19 7.48 -8.32
N GLN A 102 3.81 8.08 -9.45
CA GLN A 102 2.76 9.12 -9.47
C GLN A 102 1.45 8.58 -8.91
N THR A 103 1.07 7.36 -9.31
CA THR A 103 -0.19 6.72 -8.91
C THR A 103 -0.16 6.33 -7.43
N THR A 104 0.95 5.73 -6.96
CA THR A 104 1.13 5.36 -5.56
C THR A 104 1.07 6.59 -4.65
N ILE A 105 1.80 7.66 -4.97
CA ILE A 105 1.83 8.85 -4.12
C ILE A 105 0.47 9.58 -4.15
N TYR A 106 -0.21 9.63 -5.29
CA TYR A 106 -1.56 10.19 -5.36
C TYR A 106 -2.56 9.38 -4.50
N GLY A 107 -2.43 8.05 -4.50
CA GLY A 107 -3.24 7.15 -3.66
C GLY A 107 -2.98 7.29 -2.16
N LEU A 108 -1.81 7.81 -1.75
CA LEU A 108 -1.55 8.13 -0.34
C LEU A 108 -2.30 9.38 0.14
N ARG A 109 -2.51 10.37 -0.74
CA ARG A 109 -3.15 11.65 -0.39
C ARG A 109 -4.68 11.60 -0.42
N LYS A 110 -5.24 10.76 -1.28
CA LYS A 110 -6.67 10.52 -1.31
C LYS A 110 -6.85 9.01 -1.33
N PRO A 111 -7.54 8.45 -0.31
CA PRO A 111 -8.08 7.10 -0.45
C PRO A 111 -8.68 6.98 -1.84
N LEU A 112 -8.30 5.92 -2.56
CA LEU A 112 -8.99 5.58 -3.79
C LEU A 112 -10.46 5.45 -3.41
N LYS A 113 -11.28 6.41 -3.87
CA LYS A 113 -12.69 6.38 -3.55
C LYS A 113 -13.23 5.07 -4.11
N PRO A 114 -14.04 4.32 -3.34
CA PRO A 114 -14.85 3.30 -3.97
C PRO A 114 -15.63 4.00 -5.09
N ALA A 115 -15.65 3.33 -6.24
CA ALA A 115 -16.50 3.64 -7.36
C ALA A 115 -17.87 4.17 -6.88
N LYS A 116 -18.30 5.34 -7.36
CA LYS A 116 -19.60 5.90 -6.97
C LYS A 116 -20.70 4.98 -7.48
N GLU A 117 -21.66 4.68 -6.62
CA GLU A 117 -22.87 3.95 -6.95
C GLU A 117 -23.85 4.95 -7.63
N ASP A 118 -24.18 4.70 -8.90
CA ASP A 118 -25.27 5.34 -9.65
C ASP A 118 -26.50 4.42 -9.67
#